data_AF-A0A8G0KVR1-F1
#
_entry.id   AF-A0A8G0KVR1-F1
#
_cell.length_a   1.000
_cell.length_b   1.000
_cell.length_c   1.000
_cell.angle_alpha   90.00
_cell.angle_beta   90.00
_cell.angle_gamma   90.00
#
_symmetry.space_group_name_H-M   'P 1'
#
loop_
_entity.id
_entity.type
_entity.pdbx_description
1 polymer ?
#
loop_
_entity_poly.entity_id
_entity_poly.type
_entity_poly.pdbx_seq_one_letter_code
_entity_poly.pdbx_strand_id
1 'polypeptide(L)'
;MKNLFVTLVLIISFLFLHNQKKTEATTNNQTGKSVIFEEGMRVKVITLDRPKYVGAISFKDADTFTVDNNEVKLTNLGSIKYYPKGDTKAKKSFLV
;
A
#
# COMPACT_ATOMS: atom_id res chain seq x y z
N MET A 1 -31.22 -22.28 24.15
CA MET A 1 -30.93 -21.08 23.32
C MET A 1 -29.70 -20.28 23.77
N LYS A 2 -29.14 -20.48 24.97
CA LYS A 2 -27.96 -19.74 25.44
C LYS A 2 -26.68 -20.04 24.64
N ASN A 3 -26.48 -21.29 24.23
CA ASN A 3 -25.28 -21.72 23.51
C ASN A 3 -25.23 -21.20 22.07
N LEU A 4 -26.40 -21.00 21.44
CA LEU A 4 -26.50 -20.48 20.07
C LEU A 4 -26.10 -19.00 20.00
N PHE A 5 -26.39 -18.25 21.06
CA PHE A 5 -25.99 -16.84 21.18
C PHE A 5 -24.47 -16.72 21.35
N VAL A 6 -23.86 -17.60 22.16
CA VAL A 6 -22.40 -17.64 22.37
C VAL A 6 -21.67 -18.00 21.08
N THR A 7 -22.17 -18.99 20.33
CA THR A 7 -21.58 -19.35 19.03
C THR A 7 -21.71 -18.23 18.00
N LEU A 8 -22.82 -17.48 17.99
CA LEU A 8 -23.00 -16.36 17.08
C LEU A 8 -22.03 -15.20 17.39
N VAL A 9 -21.86 -14.87 18.67
CA VAL A 9 -20.92 -13.83 19.11
C VAL A 9 -19.47 -14.21 18.77
N LEU A 10 -19.13 -15.50 18.88
CA LEU A 10 -17.80 -16.01 18.52
C LEU A 10 -17.53 -15.89 17.00
N ILE A 11 -18.52 -16.17 16.15
CA ILE A 11 -18.34 -16.07 14.68
C ILE A 11 -18.14 -14.62 14.26
N ILE A 12 -18.86 -13.68 14.88
CA ILE A 12 -18.78 -12.26 14.56
C ILE A 12 -17.39 -11.68 14.89
N SER A 13 -16.77 -12.11 16.00
CA SER A 13 -15.44 -11.59 16.38
C SER A 13 -14.31 -12.03 15.43
N PHE A 14 -14.42 -13.20 14.79
CA PHE A 14 -13.43 -13.65 13.79
C PHE A 14 -13.49 -12.86 12.47
N LEU A 15 -14.64 -12.27 12.12
CA LEU A 15 -14.79 -11.48 10.89
C LEU A 15 -14.08 -10.12 10.95
N PHE A 16 -13.94 -9.54 12.15
CA PHE A 16 -13.30 -8.22 12.32
C PHE A 16 -11.77 -8.25 12.34
N LEU A 17 -11.15 -9.40 12.63
CA LEU A 17 -9.69 -9.53 12.73
C LEU A 17 -8.98 -9.67 11.37
N HIS A 18 -9.70 -10.01 10.29
CA HIS A 18 -9.11 -10.29 8.97
C HIS A 18 -8.82 -9.06 8.08
N ASN A 19 -9.13 -7.84 8.53
CA ASN A 19 -9.00 -6.61 7.71
C ASN A 19 -7.85 -5.68 8.14
N GLN A 20 -6.80 -6.19 8.77
CA GLN A 20 -5.61 -5.39 9.08
C GLN A 20 -4.75 -5.19 7.83
N LYS A 21 -5.13 -4.22 6.99
CA LYS A 21 -4.31 -3.76 5.88
C LYS A 21 -3.09 -3.02 6.42
N LYS A 22 -1.88 -3.51 6.12
CA LYS A 22 -0.65 -2.75 6.35
C LYS A 22 -0.64 -1.55 5.41
N THR A 23 -0.63 -0.35 5.98
CA THR A 23 -0.61 0.92 5.26
C THR A 23 0.65 1.68 5.63
N GLU A 24 1.43 2.09 4.63
CA GLU A 24 2.57 2.96 4.84
C GLU A 24 2.30 4.33 4.23
N ALA A 25 2.53 5.38 5.02
CA ALA A 25 2.38 6.76 4.59
C ALA A 25 3.72 7.28 4.10
N THR A 26 3.83 7.60 2.81
CA THR A 26 4.97 8.36 2.29
C THR A 26 4.59 9.84 2.28
N THR A 27 5.29 10.64 3.08
CA THR A 27 5.11 12.11 3.11
C THR A 27 6.05 12.78 2.12
N ASN A 28 5.51 13.62 1.26
CA ASN A 28 6.32 14.44 0.36
C ASN A 28 6.90 15.64 1.13
N ASN A 29 8.20 15.64 1.39
CA ASN A 29 8.90 16.71 2.11
C ASN A 29 8.82 18.09 1.45
N GLN A 30 8.48 18.19 0.16
CA GLN A 30 8.34 19.47 -0.55
C GLN A 30 6.92 20.05 -0.50
N THR A 31 5.88 19.21 -0.37
CA THR A 31 4.47 19.65 -0.43
C THR A 31 3.69 19.37 0.86
N GLY A 32 4.27 18.65 1.82
CA GLY A 32 3.61 18.23 3.07
C GLY A 32 2.46 17.23 2.87
N LYS A 33 2.18 16.82 1.62
CA LYS A 33 1.12 15.88 1.31
C LYS A 33 1.59 14.44 1.54
N SER A 34 0.88 13.72 2.40
CA SER A 34 1.08 12.29 2.61
C SER A 34 0.19 11.49 1.67
N VAL A 35 0.79 10.53 0.97
CA VAL A 35 0.07 9.54 0.16
C VAL A 35 0.23 8.20 0.85
N ILE A 36 -0.90 7.53 1.08
CA ILE A 36 -0.94 6.21 1.71
C ILE A 36 -0.81 5.16 0.59
N PHE A 37 0.15 4.25 0.75
CA PHE A 37 0.31 3.08 -0.09
C PHE A 37 -0.12 1.84 0.71
N GLU A 38 -1.06 1.07 0.14
CA GLU A 38 -1.50 -0.21 0.68
C GLU A 38 -0.67 -1.36 0.10
N GLU A 39 -0.49 -2.41 0.89
CA GLU A 39 0.09 -3.68 0.45
C GLU A 39 -0.56 -4.18 -0.85
N GLY A 40 0.24 -4.61 -1.82
CA GLY A 40 -0.22 -5.14 -3.11
C GLY A 40 -0.59 -4.07 -4.15
N MET A 41 -0.56 -2.78 -3.80
CA MET A 41 -0.79 -1.71 -4.77
C MET A 41 0.29 -1.70 -5.85
N ARG A 42 -0.12 -1.52 -7.11
CA ARG A 42 0.84 -1.39 -8.20
C ARG A 42 1.45 0.01 -8.21
N VAL A 43 2.76 0.07 -8.05
CA VAL A 43 3.53 1.31 -7.98
C VAL A 43 4.66 1.29 -9.01
N LYS A 44 5.11 2.49 -9.38
CA LYS A 44 6.36 2.71 -10.10
C LYS A 44 7.33 3.41 -9.16
N VAL A 45 8.49 2.79 -8.96
CA VAL A 45 9.55 3.27 -8.10
C VAL A 45 10.78 3.58 -8.94
N ILE A 46 11.40 4.73 -8.66
CA ILE A 46 12.68 5.15 -9.23
C ILE A 46 13.60 5.38 -8.05
N THR A 47 14.74 4.69 -8.04
CA THR A 47 15.76 4.85 -6.99
C THR A 47 16.72 5.99 -7.31
N LEU A 48 17.53 6.41 -6.34
CA LEU A 48 18.54 7.46 -6.55
C LEU A 48 19.61 7.04 -7.57
N ASP A 49 19.92 5.73 -7.62
CA ASP A 49 20.84 5.12 -8.58
C ASP A 49 20.27 5.02 -10.00
N ARG A 50 19.02 5.46 -10.20
CA ARG A 50 18.23 5.46 -11.44
C ARG A 50 17.58 4.15 -11.92
N PRO A 51 17.74 2.93 -11.34
CA PRO A 51 16.91 1.81 -11.74
C PRO A 51 15.43 2.04 -11.42
N LYS A 52 14.58 1.48 -12.28
CA LYS A 52 13.13 1.65 -12.27
C LYS A 52 12.45 0.30 -12.06
N TYR A 53 11.55 0.24 -11.08
CA TYR A 53 10.78 -0.95 -10.76
C TYR A 53 9.29 -0.66 -10.92
N VAL A 54 8.53 -1.61 -11.48
CA VAL A 54 7.09 -1.46 -11.72
C VAL A 54 6.36 -2.74 -11.31
N GLY A 55 5.75 -2.72 -10.13
CA GLY A 55 5.30 -3.94 -9.46
C GLY A 55 4.24 -3.67 -8.42
N ALA A 56 3.70 -4.75 -7.86
CA ALA A 56 2.99 -4.67 -6.58
C ALA A 56 4.00 -4.34 -5.48
N ILE A 57 3.68 -3.38 -4.62
CA ILE A 57 4.47 -3.08 -3.43
C ILE A 57 4.18 -4.10 -2.33
N SER A 58 5.21 -4.51 -1.60
CA SER A 58 5.07 -5.31 -0.39
C SER A 58 6.05 -4.85 0.68
N PHE A 59 5.57 -4.66 1.90
CA PHE A 59 6.34 -4.12 3.01
C PHE A 59 6.95 -5.26 3.84
N LYS A 60 8.28 -5.33 3.89
CA LYS A 60 9.01 -6.31 4.70
C LYS A 60 9.22 -5.78 6.12
N ASP A 61 9.94 -4.66 6.21
CA ASP A 61 10.40 -4.03 7.44
C ASP A 61 10.22 -2.50 7.34
N ALA A 62 10.38 -1.78 8.46
CA ALA A 62 10.17 -0.32 8.50
C ALA A 62 11.02 0.50 7.50
N ASP A 63 12.18 -0.01 7.11
CA ASP A 63 13.12 0.68 6.21
C ASP A 63 13.20 0.04 4.80
N THR A 64 12.52 -1.07 4.57
CA THR A 64 12.62 -1.83 3.31
C THR A 64 11.27 -2.31 2.79
N PHE A 65 11.07 -2.12 1.50
CA PHE A 65 9.91 -2.62 0.77
C PHE A 65 10.38 -3.31 -0.51
N THR A 66 9.50 -4.13 -1.08
CA THR A 66 9.75 -4.84 -2.32
C THR A 66 8.79 -4.38 -3.40
N VAL A 67 9.26 -4.36 -4.65
CA VAL A 67 8.45 -4.08 -5.84
C VAL A 67 8.76 -5.15 -6.87
N ASP A 68 7.79 -6.00 -7.18
CA ASP A 68 7.98 -7.12 -8.12
C ASP A 68 9.17 -8.03 -7.72
N ASN A 69 9.26 -8.39 -6.44
CA ASN A 69 10.37 -9.14 -5.82
C ASN A 69 11.74 -8.43 -5.80
N ASN A 70 11.84 -7.18 -6.24
CA ASN A 70 13.06 -6.38 -6.10
C ASN A 70 13.02 -5.59 -4.80
N GLU A 71 14.05 -5.72 -3.97
CA GLU A 71 14.15 -5.01 -2.70
C GLU A 71 14.63 -3.57 -2.91
N VAL A 72 13.95 -2.63 -2.26
CA VAL A 72 14.27 -1.21 -2.30
C VAL A 72 14.31 -0.67 -0.87
N LYS A 73 15.46 -0.10 -0.50
CA LYS A 73 15.62 0.61 0.78
C LYS A 73 14.98 1.99 0.68
N LEU A 74 14.31 2.42 1.75
CA LEU A 74 13.70 3.75 1.84
C LEU A 74 14.75 4.88 1.65
N THR A 75 15.99 4.65 2.10
CA THR A 75 17.12 5.57 1.92
C THR A 75 17.55 5.76 0.47
N ASN A 76 17.31 4.77 -0.39
CA ASN A 76 17.61 4.83 -1.82
C ASN A 76 16.37 5.16 -2.67
N LEU A 77 15.26 5.55 -2.03
CA LEU A 77 14.05 5.93 -2.73
C LEU A 77 14.20 7.33 -3.33
N GLY A 78 14.20 7.42 -4.66
CA GLY A 78 14.17 8.71 -5.36
C GLY A 78 12.74 9.22 -5.53
N SER A 79 11.86 8.39 -6.08
CA SER A 79 10.44 8.70 -6.21
C SER A 79 9.58 7.43 -6.25
N ILE A 80 8.38 7.52 -5.72
CA ILE A 80 7.33 6.51 -5.82
C ILE A 80 6.04 7.14 -6.31
N LYS A 81 5.33 6.46 -7.20
CA LYS A 81 4.00 6.87 -7.65
C LYS A 81 3.09 5.68 -7.90
N TYR A 82 1.79 5.90 -7.71
CA TYR A 82 0.75 4.94 -8.09
C TYR A 82 0.78 4.66 -9.60
N TYR A 83 0.70 3.38 -9.99
CA TYR A 83 0.82 2.95 -11.37
C TYR A 83 -0.09 1.72 -11.68
N PRO A 84 -1.41 1.91 -11.82
CA PRO A 84 -2.35 0.83 -12.07
C PRO A 84 -2.11 0.14 -13.43
N LYS A 85 -2.51 -1.14 -13.56
CA LYS A 85 -2.57 -1.83 -14.86
C LYS A 85 -3.82 -1.35 -15.61
N GLY A 86 -3.67 -0.71 -16.77
CA GLY A 86 -4.78 -0.27 -17.61
C GLY A 86 -4.56 1.12 -18.20
N ASP A 87 -5.21 1.36 -19.34
CA ASP A 87 -5.04 2.60 -20.10
C ASP A 87 -5.37 3.85 -19.30
N THR A 88 -4.59 4.89 -19.58
CA THR A 88 -4.59 6.18 -18.92
C THR A 88 -5.88 6.95 -19.22
N LYS A 89 -7.06 6.52 -18.73
CA LYS A 89 -8.31 7.31 -18.77
C LYS A 89 -9.25 7.01 -17.60
N ALA A 90 -8.77 7.26 -16.39
CA ALA A 90 -9.66 7.75 -15.34
C ALA A 90 -9.05 9.04 -14.79
N LYS A 91 -9.15 10.13 -15.58
CA LYS A 91 -9.22 11.47 -15.01
C LYS A 91 -10.42 11.46 -14.06
N LYS A 92 -10.23 11.07 -12.80
CA LYS A 92 -11.14 11.46 -11.73
C LYS A 92 -10.85 12.93 -11.51
N SER A 93 -11.62 13.76 -12.19
CA SER A 93 -11.82 15.16 -11.84
C SER A 93 -12.14 15.23 -10.35
N PHE A 94 -11.16 15.59 -9.53
CA PHE A 94 -11.46 16.29 -8.29
C PHE A 94 -11.86 17.69 -8.72
N LEU A 95 -13.17 17.90 -8.83
CA LEU A 95 -13.75 19.22 -8.83
C LEU A 95 -13.75 19.67 -7.36
N VAL A 96 -13.15 20.84 -7.16
CA VAL A 96 -13.06 21.59 -5.89
C VAL A 96 -14.45 21.87 -5.33
#